data_AF-A0A2N0NIQ3-F1
#
_entry.id   AF-A0A2N0NIQ3-F1
#
_cell.length_a   1.000
_cell.length_b   1.000
_cell.length_c   1.000
_cell.angle_alpha   90.00
_cell.angle_beta   90.00
_cell.angle_gamma   90.00
#
_symmetry.space_group_name_H-M   'P 1'
#
loop_
_entity.id
_entity.type
_entity.pdbx_description
1 polymer ?
#
loop_
_entity_poly.entity_id
_entity_poly.type
_entity_poly.pdbx_seq_one_letter_code
_entity_poly.pdbx_strand_id
1 'polypeptide(L)'
;MKASLSVAQIIFIDGGIWKARQIRHWSNYWLLHNALPISFQGKHQKTVRLIDDEDVAEKCHVWIRNQNYKVTPIKFKKFIEQNLLTQLGVSKKKTIDVSTAVRWLHILGYTKQRQKQGVYYDGHERADVVQYRNKFLSDIFEYEKLMSRYEGENMDWILPDLAEGEKEHILVTHDECIFYSNDGQRGVWAKNGELPLRKKGNGKSIMVSEFLTEIDGRLKLKPTDIEQYPTVPAEAREYLEPGKDREGYWTAENVLNQIKTKAIPIFEILHP
;
A
#
# COMPACT_ATOMS: atom_id res chain seq x y z
N MET A 1 -8.54 -19.14 55.10
CA MET A 1 -7.52 -20.21 54.95
C MET A 1 -8.15 -21.60 54.82
N LYS A 2 -9.07 -22.02 55.70
CA LYS A 2 -9.75 -23.34 55.58
C LYS A 2 -10.41 -23.57 54.21
N ALA A 3 -11.24 -22.63 53.74
CA ALA A 3 -11.93 -22.75 52.45
C ALA A 3 -10.97 -22.87 51.26
N SER A 4 -9.96 -22.00 51.17
CA SER A 4 -9.00 -22.04 50.06
C SER A 4 -8.05 -23.25 50.12
N LEU A 5 -7.81 -23.83 51.30
CA LEU A 5 -7.03 -25.05 51.46
C LEU A 5 -7.82 -26.29 51.02
N SER A 6 -9.09 -26.37 51.39
CA SER A 6 -9.99 -27.43 50.91
C SER A 6 -10.09 -27.41 49.38
N VAL A 7 -10.28 -26.24 48.78
CA VAL A 7 -10.28 -26.10 47.31
C VAL A 7 -8.94 -26.49 46.69
N ALA A 8 -7.81 -26.10 47.31
CA ALA A 8 -6.49 -26.48 46.81
C ALA A 8 -6.27 -28.00 46.81
N GLN A 9 -6.74 -28.70 47.84
CA GLN A 9 -6.64 -30.16 47.98
C GLN A 9 -7.56 -30.91 47.02
N ILE A 10 -8.69 -30.32 46.63
CA ILE A 10 -9.61 -30.91 45.64
C ILE A 10 -9.07 -30.75 44.22
N ILE A 11 -8.48 -29.59 43.90
CA ILE A 11 -8.11 -29.23 42.53
C ILE A 11 -6.69 -29.67 42.14
N PHE A 12 -5.75 -29.68 43.09
CA PHE A 12 -4.34 -29.96 42.82
C PHE A 12 -3.90 -31.27 43.47
N ILE A 13 -3.18 -32.10 42.72
CA ILE A 13 -2.59 -33.37 43.18
C ILE A 13 -1.63 -33.11 44.37
N ASP A 14 -0.93 -31.97 44.37
CA ASP A 14 -0.03 -31.49 45.42
C ASP A 14 -0.63 -30.31 46.22
N GLY A 15 -1.96 -30.35 46.45
CA GLY A 15 -2.73 -29.28 47.09
C GLY A 15 -2.27 -28.88 48.49
N GLY A 16 -1.29 -27.99 48.57
CA GLY A 16 -0.68 -27.52 49.82
C GLY A 16 -1.03 -26.08 50.19
N ILE A 17 -0.47 -25.63 51.32
CA ILE A 17 -0.65 -24.28 51.89
C ILE A 17 -0.30 -23.17 50.89
N TRP A 18 0.73 -23.38 50.06
CA TRP A 18 1.15 -22.40 49.06
C TRP A 18 0.07 -22.17 47.99
N LYS A 19 -0.51 -23.25 47.43
CA LYS A 19 -1.62 -23.17 46.46
C LYS A 19 -2.86 -22.52 47.08
N ALA A 20 -3.17 -22.86 48.33
CA ALA A 20 -4.26 -22.24 49.08
C ALA A 20 -4.08 -20.72 49.26
N ARG A 21 -2.84 -20.25 49.42
CA ARG A 21 -2.50 -18.81 49.45
C ARG A 21 -2.66 -18.17 48.08
N GLN A 22 -2.24 -18.85 47.00
CA GLN A 22 -2.41 -18.36 45.62
C GLN A 22 -3.89 -18.24 45.23
N ILE A 23 -4.72 -19.26 45.52
CA ILE A 23 -6.17 -19.21 45.26
C ILE A 23 -6.81 -18.02 45.98
N ARG A 24 -6.45 -17.79 47.24
CA ARG A 24 -6.94 -16.63 47.99
C ARG A 24 -6.50 -15.31 47.37
N HIS A 25 -5.23 -15.22 46.95
CA HIS A 25 -4.70 -14.04 46.29
C HIS A 25 -5.43 -13.76 44.97
N TRP A 26 -5.60 -14.77 44.11
CA TRP A 26 -6.32 -14.66 42.84
C TRP A 26 -7.79 -14.27 43.06
N SER A 27 -8.45 -14.88 44.05
CA SER A 27 -9.84 -14.53 44.39
C SER A 27 -9.97 -13.07 44.80
N ASN A 28 -9.08 -12.59 45.67
CA ASN A 28 -9.08 -11.19 46.10
C ASN A 28 -8.75 -10.23 44.94
N TYR A 29 -7.79 -10.60 44.08
CA TYR A 29 -7.41 -9.79 42.92
C TYR A 29 -8.56 -9.70 41.90
N TRP A 30 -9.28 -10.80 41.69
CA TRP A 30 -10.48 -10.84 40.85
C TRP A 30 -11.58 -9.94 41.39
N LEU A 31 -11.85 -9.98 42.70
CA LEU A 31 -12.86 -9.12 43.32
C LEU A 31 -12.55 -7.62 43.16
N LEU A 32 -11.27 -7.24 43.09
CA LEU A 32 -10.85 -5.84 42.98
C LEU A 32 -10.73 -5.35 41.53
N HIS A 33 -10.26 -6.20 40.62
CA HIS A 33 -9.88 -5.79 39.25
C HIS A 33 -10.72 -6.45 38.15
N ASN A 34 -11.62 -7.38 38.51
CA ASN A 34 -12.40 -8.20 37.59
C ASN A 34 -11.52 -8.91 36.53
N ALA A 35 -10.30 -9.28 36.92
CA ALA A 35 -9.30 -9.92 36.08
C ALA A 35 -8.44 -10.87 36.93
N LEU A 36 -7.78 -11.84 36.30
CA LEU A 36 -6.77 -12.67 36.97
C LEU A 36 -5.41 -11.94 36.99
N PRO A 37 -4.58 -12.14 38.02
CA PRO A 37 -3.26 -11.52 38.07
C PRO A 37 -2.35 -12.09 36.99
N ILE A 38 -1.61 -11.20 36.33
CA ILE A 38 -0.68 -11.58 35.26
C ILE A 38 0.54 -12.28 35.88
N SER A 39 0.78 -13.54 35.51
CA SER A 39 2.02 -14.21 35.89
C SER A 39 3.22 -13.58 35.17
N PHE A 40 4.25 -13.24 35.96
CA PHE A 40 5.58 -12.85 35.47
C PHE A 40 6.57 -14.01 35.47
N GLN A 41 6.13 -15.21 35.86
CA GLN A 41 6.98 -16.40 35.86
C GLN A 41 7.44 -16.70 34.43
N GLY A 42 8.76 -16.80 34.23
CA GLY A 42 9.36 -16.99 32.90
C GLY A 42 9.36 -15.76 31.99
N LYS A 43 8.80 -14.63 32.43
CA LYS A 43 8.81 -13.34 31.69
C LYS A 43 9.99 -12.44 32.04
N HIS A 44 11.03 -12.99 32.65
CA HIS A 44 12.27 -12.27 32.86
C HIS A 44 12.97 -12.06 31.51
N GLN A 45 13.41 -10.83 31.25
CA GLN A 45 14.19 -10.51 30.06
C GLN A 45 15.54 -11.22 30.16
N LYS A 46 15.70 -12.32 29.41
CA LYS A 46 16.93 -13.14 29.42
C LYS A 46 18.14 -12.44 28.81
N THR A 47 17.92 -11.35 28.06
CA THR A 47 18.97 -10.58 27.39
C THR A 47 18.52 -9.12 27.31
N VAL A 48 19.31 -8.21 27.88
CA VAL A 48 19.10 -6.76 27.75
C VAL A 48 19.22 -6.41 26.26
N ARG A 49 18.21 -5.75 25.68
CA ARG A 49 18.28 -5.33 24.28
C ARG A 49 19.07 -4.04 24.24
N LEU A 50 19.82 -3.85 23.16
CA LEU A 50 20.59 -2.62 22.98
C LEU A 50 19.70 -1.36 23.01
N ILE A 51 18.45 -1.46 22.55
CA ILE A 51 17.50 -0.33 22.54
C ILE A 51 16.95 0.03 23.92
N ASP A 52 17.14 -0.82 24.93
CA ASP A 52 16.70 -0.54 26.30
C ASP A 52 17.73 0.37 27.02
N ASP A 53 18.90 0.59 26.42
CA ASP A 53 19.90 1.57 26.86
C ASP A 53 19.45 2.99 26.49
N GLU A 54 19.47 3.90 27.47
CA GLU A 54 18.94 5.27 27.32
C GLU A 54 19.71 6.09 26.28
N ASP A 55 21.04 5.95 26.21
CA ASP A 55 21.88 6.68 25.26
C ASP A 55 21.62 6.20 23.82
N VAL A 56 21.41 4.88 23.67
CA VAL A 56 21.03 4.28 22.38
C VAL A 56 19.64 4.75 21.96
N ALA A 57 18.68 4.74 22.88
CA ALA A 57 17.32 5.19 22.62
C ALA A 57 17.27 6.67 22.21
N GLU A 58 18.04 7.54 22.88
CA GLU A 58 18.08 8.97 22.53
C GLU A 58 18.70 9.19 21.14
N LYS A 59 19.79 8.49 20.80
CA LYS A 59 20.35 8.54 19.43
C LYS A 59 19.34 8.13 18.37
N CYS A 60 18.54 7.09 18.64
CA CYS A 60 17.44 6.70 17.77
C CYS A 60 16.37 7.79 17.67
N HIS A 61 15.96 8.40 18.79
CA HIS A 61 14.99 9.50 18.79
C HIS A 61 15.47 10.71 17.99
N VAL A 62 16.71 11.16 18.19
CA VAL A 62 17.32 12.27 17.45
C VAL A 62 17.31 11.98 15.95
N TRP A 63 17.74 10.78 15.55
CA TRP A 63 17.73 10.42 14.14
C TRP A 63 16.31 10.39 13.56
N ILE A 64 15.35 9.77 14.27
CA ILE A 64 13.95 9.69 13.84
C ILE A 64 13.34 11.09 13.64
N ARG A 65 13.56 12.01 14.60
CA ARG A 65 13.08 13.41 14.51
C ARG A 65 13.66 14.13 13.29
N ASN A 66 14.95 13.93 13.01
CA ASN A 66 15.62 14.53 11.86
C ASN A 66 15.09 14.04 10.50
N GLN A 67 14.38 12.91 10.44
CA GLN A 67 13.79 12.41 9.19
C GLN A 67 12.47 13.10 8.81
N ASN A 68 11.90 13.97 9.66
CA ASN A 68 10.66 14.71 9.40
C ASN A 68 9.50 13.80 8.89
N TYR A 69 9.16 12.76 9.65
CA TYR A 69 8.12 11.77 9.36
C TYR A 69 8.33 10.90 8.10
N LYS A 70 9.51 10.96 7.45
CA LYS A 70 9.89 10.10 6.32
C LYS A 70 10.58 8.79 6.74
N VAL A 71 10.42 8.40 8.01
CA VAL A 71 10.99 7.18 8.56
C VAL A 71 10.31 5.96 7.95
N THR A 72 11.12 5.01 7.51
CA THR A 72 10.69 3.66 7.16
C THR A 72 11.53 2.66 7.94
N PRO A 73 11.03 1.45 8.25
CA PRO A 73 11.80 0.45 8.96
C PRO A 73 13.11 0.08 8.24
N ILE A 74 13.10 0.13 6.90
CA ILE A 74 14.29 -0.12 6.07
C ILE A 74 15.34 0.98 6.27
N LYS A 75 14.93 2.26 6.25
CA LYS A 75 15.85 3.38 6.53
C LYS A 75 16.38 3.33 7.96
N PHE A 76 15.52 2.99 8.91
CA PHE A 76 15.89 2.86 10.31
C PHE A 76 16.89 1.72 10.53
N LYS A 77 16.69 0.57 9.89
CA LYS A 77 17.66 -0.53 9.85
C LYS A 77 19.01 -0.05 9.32
N LYS A 78 19.03 0.63 8.16
CA LYS A 78 20.27 1.15 7.57
C LYS A 78 21.02 2.08 8.54
N PHE A 79 20.29 2.98 9.22
CA PHE A 79 20.87 3.86 10.23
C PHE A 79 21.48 3.08 11.41
N ILE A 80 20.75 2.07 11.93
CA ILE A 80 21.26 1.24 13.02
C ILE A 80 22.55 0.54 12.62
N GLU A 81 22.59 -0.04 11.42
CA GLU A 81 23.73 -0.80 10.93
C GLU A 81 24.94 0.07 10.61
N GLN A 82 24.73 1.22 9.99
CA GLN A 82 25.82 2.05 9.46
C GLN A 82 26.34 3.06 10.49
N ASN A 83 25.47 3.58 11.36
CA ASN A 83 25.82 4.64 12.29
C ASN A 83 25.83 4.15 13.73
N LEU A 84 24.72 3.58 14.21
CA LEU A 84 24.55 3.28 15.63
C LEU A 84 25.50 2.18 16.12
N LEU A 85 25.54 1.04 15.42
CA LEU A 85 26.40 -0.09 15.80
C LEU A 85 27.88 0.22 15.61
N THR A 86 28.24 0.98 14.56
CA THR A 86 29.61 1.43 14.31
C THR A 86 30.11 2.33 15.43
N GLN A 87 29.30 3.29 15.89
CA GLN A 87 29.65 4.20 17.00
C GLN A 87 29.85 3.47 18.34
N LEU A 88 29.19 2.33 18.53
CA LEU A 88 29.27 1.53 19.75
C LEU A 88 30.43 0.51 19.72
N GLY A 89 31.29 0.56 18.70
CA GLY A 89 32.44 -0.33 18.59
C GLY A 89 32.08 -1.80 18.31
N VAL A 90 30.85 -2.09 17.87
CA VAL A 90 30.41 -3.44 17.54
C VAL A 90 30.97 -3.82 16.16
N SER A 91 32.16 -4.40 16.15
CA SER A 91 32.96 -4.71 14.96
C SER A 91 32.51 -5.96 14.18
N LYS A 92 31.62 -6.80 14.73
CA LYS A 92 30.95 -7.85 13.96
C LYS A 92 29.79 -7.26 13.18
N LYS A 93 29.60 -7.67 11.91
CA LYS A 93 28.41 -7.41 11.07
C LYS A 93 27.14 -8.00 11.72
N LYS A 94 26.71 -7.45 12.86
CA LYS A 94 25.42 -7.76 13.47
C LYS A 94 24.38 -6.93 12.72
N THR A 95 23.85 -7.52 11.66
CA THR A 95 22.66 -6.99 10.99
C THR A 95 21.43 -7.26 11.87
N ILE A 96 20.45 -6.37 11.80
CA ILE A 96 19.14 -6.62 12.40
C ILE A 96 18.13 -6.89 11.28
N ASP A 97 17.17 -7.78 11.50
CA ASP A 97 16.10 -7.93 10.54
C ASP A 97 15.17 -6.70 10.51
N VAL A 98 14.47 -6.47 9.40
CA VAL A 98 13.48 -5.37 9.30
C VAL A 98 12.40 -5.50 10.36
N SER A 99 11.99 -6.72 10.70
CA SER A 99 11.06 -6.98 11.81
C SER A 99 11.61 -6.51 13.17
N THR A 100 12.92 -6.62 13.38
CA THR A 100 13.58 -6.11 14.59
C THR A 100 13.58 -4.59 14.62
N ALA A 101 13.84 -3.94 13.48
CA ALA A 101 13.74 -2.48 13.34
C ALA A 101 12.31 -1.98 13.62
N VAL A 102 11.28 -2.67 13.13
CA VAL A 102 9.87 -2.40 13.44
C VAL A 102 9.61 -2.55 14.95
N ARG A 103 10.09 -3.62 15.57
CA ARG A 103 9.94 -3.84 17.01
C ARG A 103 10.58 -2.73 17.82
N TRP A 104 11.76 -2.27 17.43
CA TRP A 104 12.45 -1.15 18.09
C TRP A 104 11.69 0.16 17.94
N LEU A 105 11.11 0.44 16.77
CA LEU A 105 10.21 1.60 16.61
C LEU A 105 9.03 1.55 17.59
N HIS A 106 8.40 0.38 17.79
CA HIS A 106 7.33 0.24 18.77
C HIS A 106 7.80 0.44 20.21
N ILE A 107 8.98 -0.07 20.57
CA ILE A 107 9.58 0.12 21.91
C ILE A 107 9.84 1.60 22.18
N LEU A 108 10.35 2.33 21.17
CA LEU A 108 10.55 3.77 21.21
C LEU A 108 9.23 4.58 21.17
N GLY A 109 8.07 3.92 21.15
CA GLY A 109 6.77 4.56 21.16
C GLY A 109 6.34 5.11 19.80
N TYR A 110 6.89 4.62 18.69
CA TYR A 110 6.45 4.96 17.33
C TYR A 110 5.55 3.86 16.76
N THR A 111 4.46 4.26 16.13
CA THR A 111 3.56 3.35 15.40
C THR A 111 3.31 3.85 13.99
N LYS A 112 3.01 2.92 13.08
CA LYS A 112 2.59 3.28 11.72
C LYS A 112 1.16 3.77 11.78
N GLN A 113 0.97 5.08 11.65
CA GLN A 113 -0.36 5.68 11.59
C GLN A 113 -0.77 5.83 10.12
N ARG A 114 -1.97 5.35 9.77
CA ARG A 114 -2.57 5.52 8.44
C ARG A 114 -3.79 6.42 8.57
N GLN A 115 -3.87 7.43 7.72
CA GLN A 115 -5.09 8.22 7.61
C GLN A 115 -6.14 7.36 6.87
N LYS A 116 -7.27 7.11 7.52
CA LYS A 116 -8.43 6.50 6.88
C LYS A 116 -9.26 7.62 6.26
N GLN A 117 -9.37 7.64 4.94
CA GLN A 117 -10.48 8.34 4.29
C GLN A 117 -11.71 7.43 4.42
N GLY A 118 -12.89 8.02 4.57
CA GLY A 118 -14.14 7.27 4.52
C GLY A 118 -14.23 6.48 3.21
N VAL A 119 -14.88 5.32 3.25
CA VAL A 119 -15.13 4.51 2.06
C VAL A 119 -16.27 5.19 1.30
N TYR A 120 -16.01 5.59 0.05
CA TYR A 120 -17.07 6.01 -0.85
C TYR A 120 -17.74 4.76 -1.41
N TYR A 121 -19.05 4.66 -1.21
CA TYR A 121 -19.86 3.61 -1.81
C TYR A 121 -20.21 4.07 -3.22
N ASP A 122 -19.36 3.69 -4.16
CA ASP A 122 -19.66 3.92 -5.56
C ASP A 122 -20.79 2.98 -5.97
N GLY A 123 -21.80 3.49 -6.67
CA GLY A 123 -23.07 2.83 -6.99
C GLY A 123 -22.96 1.64 -7.95
N HIS A 124 -21.81 0.96 -7.97
CA HIS A 124 -21.47 -0.20 -8.77
C HIS A 124 -22.48 -1.35 -8.65
N GLU A 125 -23.18 -1.46 -7.52
CA GLU A 125 -24.17 -2.51 -7.26
C GLU A 125 -25.59 -2.13 -7.73
N ARG A 126 -25.79 -0.95 -8.32
CA ARG A 126 -27.09 -0.61 -8.90
C ARG A 126 -27.44 -1.57 -10.04
N ALA A 127 -28.73 -1.93 -10.14
CA ALA A 127 -29.21 -2.93 -11.07
C ALA A 127 -28.88 -2.60 -12.55
N ASP A 128 -28.96 -1.32 -12.93
CA ASP A 128 -28.62 -0.85 -14.28
C ASP A 128 -27.13 -1.00 -14.59
N VAL A 129 -26.26 -0.66 -13.64
CA VAL A 129 -24.79 -0.82 -13.76
C VAL A 129 -24.42 -2.30 -13.87
N VAL A 130 -25.02 -3.15 -13.05
CA VAL A 130 -24.81 -4.61 -13.10
C VAL A 130 -25.25 -5.18 -14.44
N GLN A 131 -26.42 -4.76 -14.95
CA GLN A 131 -26.92 -5.19 -16.25
C GLN A 131 -25.96 -4.78 -17.39
N TYR A 132 -25.49 -3.53 -17.39
CA TYR A 132 -24.52 -3.06 -18.38
C TYR A 132 -23.22 -3.85 -18.33
N ARG A 133 -22.68 -4.13 -17.12
CA ARG A 133 -21.46 -4.93 -16.95
C ARG A 133 -21.61 -6.33 -17.50
N ASN A 134 -22.76 -6.99 -17.30
CA ASN A 134 -22.99 -8.32 -17.86
C ASN A 134 -23.00 -8.30 -19.39
N LYS A 135 -23.58 -7.26 -19.99
CA LYS A 135 -23.52 -7.05 -21.44
C LYS A 135 -22.07 -6.84 -21.92
N PHE A 136 -21.36 -5.92 -21.29
CA PHE A 136 -19.96 -5.65 -21.61
C PHE A 136 -19.08 -6.90 -21.51
N LEU A 137 -19.27 -7.73 -20.47
CA LEU A 137 -18.55 -8.99 -20.33
C LEU A 137 -18.86 -9.95 -21.49
N SER A 138 -20.11 -10.02 -21.93
CA SER A 138 -20.47 -10.85 -23.08
C SER A 138 -19.78 -10.36 -24.35
N ASP A 139 -19.80 -9.05 -24.59
CA ASP A 139 -19.19 -8.43 -25.77
C ASP A 139 -17.66 -8.60 -25.78
N ILE A 140 -16.98 -8.37 -24.65
CA ILE A 140 -15.51 -8.48 -24.57
C ILE A 140 -15.03 -9.93 -24.73
N PHE A 141 -15.77 -10.93 -24.24
CA PHE A 141 -15.44 -12.35 -24.46
C PHE A 141 -15.54 -12.76 -25.92
N GLU A 142 -16.45 -12.16 -26.69
CA GLU A 142 -16.51 -12.39 -28.13
C GLU A 142 -15.32 -11.74 -28.85
N TYR A 143 -14.94 -10.51 -28.47
CA TYR A 143 -13.77 -9.85 -29.05
C TYR A 143 -12.45 -10.52 -28.67
N GLU A 144 -12.33 -11.07 -27.46
CA GLU A 144 -11.13 -11.76 -26.98
C GLU A 144 -10.74 -12.96 -27.86
N LYS A 145 -11.69 -13.56 -28.59
CA LYS A 145 -11.41 -14.63 -29.56
C LYS A 145 -10.57 -14.16 -30.75
N LEU A 146 -10.64 -12.87 -31.07
CA LEU A 146 -9.92 -12.21 -32.15
C LEU A 146 -8.66 -11.48 -31.66
N MET A 147 -8.38 -11.53 -30.35
CA MET A 147 -7.21 -10.92 -29.73
C MET A 147 -6.09 -11.94 -29.57
N SER A 148 -4.86 -11.48 -29.72
CA SER A 148 -3.70 -12.29 -29.38
C SER A 148 -3.60 -12.58 -27.89
N ARG A 149 -2.99 -13.72 -27.58
CA ARG A 149 -2.74 -14.18 -26.21
C ARG A 149 -1.25 -14.26 -25.92
N TYR A 150 -0.91 -14.22 -24.65
CA TYR A 150 0.46 -14.34 -24.17
C TYR A 150 0.54 -15.47 -23.14
N GLU A 151 1.41 -16.46 -23.38
CA GLU A 151 1.57 -17.62 -22.49
C GLU A 151 3.01 -17.81 -22.02
N GLY A 152 3.16 -18.48 -20.87
CA GLY A 152 4.46 -18.84 -20.29
C GLY A 152 5.19 -17.69 -19.58
N GLU A 153 6.36 -18.00 -19.01
CA GLU A 153 7.18 -17.01 -18.28
C GLU A 153 7.79 -15.94 -19.21
N ASN A 154 7.96 -16.27 -20.50
CA ASN A 154 8.51 -15.37 -21.51
C ASN A 154 7.45 -14.51 -22.21
N MET A 155 6.16 -14.70 -21.90
CA MET A 155 5.04 -14.04 -22.57
C MET A 155 5.06 -14.28 -24.08
N ASP A 156 5.15 -15.55 -24.49
CA ASP A 156 5.19 -15.92 -25.90
C ASP A 156 3.90 -15.51 -26.60
N TRP A 157 4.03 -14.83 -27.74
CA TRP A 157 2.91 -14.26 -28.48
C TRP A 157 2.21 -15.32 -29.33
N ILE A 158 0.92 -15.54 -29.05
CA ILE A 158 0.06 -16.53 -29.72
C ILE A 158 -1.03 -15.78 -30.49
N LEU A 159 -1.00 -15.92 -31.81
CA LEU A 159 -2.02 -15.35 -32.70
C LEU A 159 -3.36 -16.08 -32.54
N PRO A 160 -4.49 -15.37 -32.66
CA PRO A 160 -5.82 -15.97 -32.63
C PRO A 160 -6.12 -16.77 -33.90
N ASP A 161 -7.05 -17.72 -33.78
CA ASP A 161 -7.59 -18.47 -34.92
C ASP A 161 -8.58 -17.59 -35.70
N LEU A 162 -8.09 -16.87 -36.71
CA LEU A 162 -8.88 -15.95 -37.54
C LEU A 162 -9.44 -16.67 -38.78
N ALA A 163 -10.72 -16.44 -39.08
CA ALA A 163 -11.35 -16.89 -40.31
C ALA A 163 -10.96 -16.01 -41.53
N GLU A 164 -11.30 -16.45 -42.73
CA GLU A 164 -11.01 -15.70 -43.96
C GLU A 164 -11.71 -14.33 -43.95
N GLY A 165 -10.90 -13.26 -43.95
CA GLY A 165 -11.38 -11.87 -43.90
C GLY A 165 -11.46 -11.27 -42.49
N GLU A 166 -11.21 -12.05 -41.43
CA GLU A 166 -11.09 -11.53 -40.07
C GLU A 166 -9.72 -10.87 -39.84
N LYS A 167 -9.71 -9.82 -39.01
CA LYS A 167 -8.49 -9.12 -38.59
C LYS A 167 -8.28 -9.33 -37.10
N GLU A 168 -7.01 -9.36 -36.71
CA GLU A 168 -6.65 -9.31 -35.30
C GLU A 168 -7.19 -8.03 -34.65
N HIS A 169 -7.77 -8.19 -33.46
CA HIS A 169 -8.21 -7.07 -32.63
C HIS A 169 -7.15 -6.75 -31.59
N ILE A 170 -6.83 -5.47 -31.45
CA ILE A 170 -5.94 -4.96 -30.41
C ILE A 170 -6.78 -4.20 -29.40
N LEU A 171 -6.74 -4.63 -28.14
CA LEU A 171 -7.42 -3.94 -27.06
C LEU A 171 -6.70 -2.62 -26.75
N VAL A 172 -7.40 -1.51 -26.98
CA VAL A 172 -6.96 -0.18 -26.55
C VAL A 172 -7.74 0.21 -25.30
N THR A 173 -7.02 0.39 -24.20
CA THR A 173 -7.59 0.84 -22.92
C THR A 173 -7.33 2.33 -22.71
N HIS A 174 -8.21 2.97 -21.96
CA HIS A 174 -8.15 4.39 -21.65
C HIS A 174 -8.48 4.59 -20.18
N ASP A 175 -7.76 5.49 -19.53
CA ASP A 175 -8.09 5.92 -18.17
C ASP A 175 -7.63 7.36 -17.93
N GLU A 176 -8.24 7.97 -16.91
CA GLU A 176 -7.99 9.33 -16.45
C GLU A 176 -7.51 9.30 -15.01
N CYS A 177 -6.37 9.95 -14.74
CA CYS A 177 -5.84 10.01 -13.38
C CYS A 177 -5.52 11.44 -12.96
N ILE A 178 -5.93 11.80 -11.75
CA ILE A 178 -5.61 13.08 -11.13
C ILE A 178 -4.46 12.91 -10.14
N PHE A 179 -3.41 13.70 -10.33
CA PHE A 179 -2.31 13.82 -9.39
C PHE A 179 -2.39 15.16 -8.68
N TYR A 180 -2.37 15.12 -7.35
CA TYR A 180 -2.40 16.31 -6.52
C TYR A 180 -1.01 16.67 -5.99
N SER A 181 -0.74 17.97 -5.81
CA SER A 181 0.54 18.48 -5.30
C SER A 181 0.85 17.98 -3.89
N ASN A 182 -0.19 17.72 -3.10
CA ASN A 182 -0.04 17.19 -1.75
C ASN A 182 -0.25 15.67 -1.69
N ASP A 183 -0.33 14.97 -2.83
CA ASP A 183 -0.26 13.52 -2.84
C ASP A 183 1.09 13.08 -2.27
N GLY A 184 1.03 12.19 -1.30
CA GLY A 184 2.20 11.74 -0.57
C GLY A 184 1.92 10.45 0.17
N GLN A 185 2.92 9.96 0.90
CA GLN A 185 2.79 8.70 1.64
C GLN A 185 1.55 8.73 2.54
N ARG A 186 0.59 7.82 2.36
CA ARG A 186 -0.68 7.81 3.14
C ARG A 186 -0.53 7.31 4.58
N GLY A 187 0.64 6.80 4.94
CA GLY A 187 0.96 6.39 6.30
C GLY A 187 2.39 6.76 6.65
N VAL A 188 2.59 7.19 7.89
CA VAL A 188 3.88 7.65 8.41
C VAL A 188 4.12 7.03 9.78
N TRP A 189 5.39 6.83 10.12
CA TRP A 189 5.78 6.45 11.48
C TRP A 189 5.83 7.72 12.33
N ALA A 190 4.95 7.79 13.32
CA ALA A 190 4.82 8.93 14.22
C ALA A 190 4.80 8.44 15.66
N LYS A 191 5.20 9.31 16.60
CA LYS A 191 5.17 8.98 18.01
C LYS A 191 3.72 8.80 18.45
N ASN A 192 3.47 7.88 19.37
CA ASN A 192 2.12 7.64 19.89
C ASN A 192 1.57 8.94 20.51
N GLY A 193 0.40 9.37 20.04
CA GLY A 193 -0.22 10.63 20.45
C GLY A 193 0.16 11.85 19.60
N GLU A 194 1.21 11.78 18.77
CA GLU A 194 1.51 12.81 17.78
C GLU A 194 0.74 12.55 16.49
N LEU A 195 0.10 13.59 15.98
CA LEU A 195 -0.54 13.61 14.67
C LEU A 195 0.28 14.50 13.73
N PRO A 196 0.99 13.91 12.76
CA PRO A 196 1.78 14.67 11.80
C PRO A 196 0.87 15.63 11.02
N LEU A 197 1.13 16.93 11.17
CA LEU A 197 0.37 17.95 10.45
C LEU A 197 0.70 17.87 8.96
N ARG A 198 -0.34 17.79 8.12
CA ARG A 198 -0.24 17.94 6.66
C ARG A 198 -0.78 19.29 6.26
N LYS A 199 -0.30 19.77 5.11
CA LYS A 199 -0.95 20.90 4.43
C LYS A 199 -2.43 20.56 4.25
N LYS A 200 -3.29 21.51 4.59
CA LYS A 200 -4.75 21.37 4.45
C LYS A 200 -5.11 21.31 2.97
N GLY A 201 -5.95 20.34 2.60
CA GLY A 201 -6.41 20.13 1.22
C GLY A 201 -5.38 19.44 0.32
N ASN A 202 -5.81 19.06 -0.88
CA ASN A 202 -4.98 18.29 -1.82
C ASN A 202 -3.98 19.18 -2.60
N GLY A 203 -4.12 20.51 -2.54
CA GLY A 203 -3.28 21.43 -3.32
C GLY A 203 -3.69 21.48 -4.79
N LYS A 204 -2.80 21.97 -5.67
CA LYS A 204 -3.06 22.01 -7.11
C LYS A 204 -3.06 20.59 -7.69
N SER A 205 -3.90 20.33 -8.68
CA SER A 205 -3.94 19.05 -9.40
C SER A 205 -3.52 19.20 -10.85
N ILE A 206 -3.06 18.10 -11.42
CA ILE A 206 -2.99 17.86 -12.86
C ILE A 206 -3.75 16.56 -13.15
N MET A 207 -4.60 16.57 -14.17
CA MET A 207 -5.23 15.39 -14.69
C MET A 207 -4.50 14.94 -15.95
N VAL A 208 -4.31 13.64 -16.09
CA VAL A 208 -3.69 13.01 -17.25
C VAL A 208 -4.70 12.03 -17.83
N SER A 209 -4.94 12.15 -19.13
CA SER A 209 -5.76 11.22 -19.91
C SER A 209 -4.85 10.50 -20.90
N GLU A 210 -4.85 9.15 -20.90
CA GLU A 210 -3.89 8.36 -21.69
C GLU A 210 -4.52 7.08 -22.24
N PHE A 211 -4.01 6.63 -23.38
CA PHE A 211 -4.37 5.36 -24.00
C PHE A 211 -3.22 4.35 -23.91
N LEU A 212 -3.56 3.10 -23.60
CA LEU A 212 -2.62 1.99 -23.49
C LEU A 212 -3.04 0.80 -24.35
N THR A 213 -2.08 0.16 -25.00
CA THR A 213 -2.22 -1.13 -25.68
C THR A 213 -1.30 -2.16 -25.02
N GLU A 214 -1.63 -3.44 -25.14
CA GLU A 214 -0.79 -4.52 -24.61
C GLU A 214 0.53 -4.66 -25.38
N ILE A 215 0.55 -4.23 -26.64
CA ILE A 215 1.69 -4.40 -27.56
C ILE A 215 2.72 -3.28 -27.39
N ASP A 216 2.29 -2.02 -27.42
CA ASP A 216 3.19 -0.85 -27.45
C ASP A 216 3.25 -0.11 -26.11
N GLY A 217 2.42 -0.52 -25.14
CA GLY A 217 2.23 0.22 -23.91
C GLY A 217 1.51 1.54 -24.21
N ARG A 218 2.21 2.67 -24.14
CA ARG A 218 1.60 3.98 -24.41
C ARG A 218 1.36 4.19 -25.89
N LEU A 219 0.17 4.65 -26.25
CA LEU A 219 -0.17 4.97 -27.63
C LEU A 219 0.59 6.22 -28.11
N LYS A 220 1.73 5.98 -28.74
CA LYS A 220 2.66 7.01 -29.25
C LYS A 220 3.37 6.52 -30.51
N LEU A 221 3.64 7.44 -31.42
CA LEU A 221 4.40 7.18 -32.64
C LEU A 221 5.89 6.98 -32.33
N LYS A 222 6.55 6.15 -33.15
CA LYS A 222 8.02 6.03 -33.12
C LYS A 222 8.63 7.24 -33.83
N PRO A 223 9.89 7.62 -33.53
CA PRO A 223 10.54 8.77 -34.17
C PRO A 223 10.49 8.73 -35.70
N THR A 224 10.61 7.54 -36.31
CA THR A 224 10.50 7.33 -37.76
C THR A 224 9.11 7.69 -38.30
N ASP A 225 8.06 7.33 -37.57
CA ASP A 225 6.68 7.57 -37.99
C ASP A 225 6.29 9.04 -37.82
N ILE A 226 6.86 9.73 -36.83
CA ILE A 226 6.69 11.17 -36.62
C ILE A 226 7.25 11.97 -37.81
N GLU A 227 8.42 11.56 -38.33
CA GLU A 227 9.00 12.19 -39.52
C GLU A 227 8.16 11.94 -40.78
N GLN A 228 7.58 10.74 -40.91
CA GLN A 228 6.75 10.36 -42.05
C GLN A 228 5.35 11.00 -42.01
N TYR A 229 4.78 11.19 -40.82
CA TYR A 229 3.42 11.70 -40.61
C TYR A 229 3.40 12.92 -39.68
N PRO A 230 3.99 14.07 -40.11
CA PRO A 230 4.15 15.25 -39.26
C PRO A 230 2.83 15.94 -38.86
N THR A 231 1.73 15.61 -39.54
CA THR A 231 0.38 16.12 -39.24
C THR A 231 -0.32 15.34 -38.14
N VAL A 232 0.17 14.14 -37.78
CA VAL A 232 -0.41 13.31 -36.72
C VAL A 232 0.32 13.60 -35.39
N PRO A 233 -0.42 13.76 -34.28
CA PRO A 233 0.19 13.95 -32.97
C PRO A 233 1.13 12.80 -32.59
N ALA A 234 2.27 13.12 -31.97
CA ALA A 234 3.26 12.12 -31.58
C ALA A 234 2.79 11.18 -30.45
N GLU A 235 1.91 11.64 -29.56
CA GLU A 235 1.35 10.83 -28.48
C GLU A 235 -0.13 11.17 -28.25
N ALA A 236 -0.90 10.17 -27.82
CA ALA A 236 -2.34 10.34 -27.56
C ALA A 236 -2.63 11.10 -26.26
N ARG A 237 -1.65 11.22 -25.37
CA ARG A 237 -1.80 11.83 -24.04
C ARG A 237 -2.37 13.24 -24.09
N GLU A 238 -3.20 13.54 -23.10
CA GLU A 238 -3.67 14.89 -22.79
C GLU A 238 -3.47 15.23 -21.33
N TYR A 239 -3.26 16.51 -21.07
CA TYR A 239 -3.18 17.08 -19.73
C TYR A 239 -4.30 18.11 -19.56
N LEU A 240 -4.84 18.18 -18.35
CA LEU A 240 -5.81 19.19 -17.97
C LEU A 240 -5.54 19.64 -16.53
N GLU A 241 -5.64 20.94 -16.26
CA GLU A 241 -5.58 21.48 -14.90
C GLU A 241 -6.99 21.60 -14.31
N PRO A 242 -7.43 20.66 -13.44
CA PRO A 242 -8.81 20.66 -13.01
C PRO A 242 -9.09 21.77 -12.01
N GLY A 243 -10.23 22.44 -12.17
CA GLY A 243 -10.72 23.46 -11.24
C GLY A 243 -11.74 24.40 -11.85
N LYS A 244 -12.67 24.90 -11.02
CA LYS A 244 -13.73 25.84 -11.42
C LYS A 244 -13.16 27.15 -12.02
N ASP A 245 -12.05 27.62 -11.48
CA ASP A 245 -11.33 28.82 -11.96
C ASP A 245 -10.11 28.46 -12.83
N ARG A 246 -10.14 27.28 -13.48
CA ARG A 246 -9.10 26.76 -14.37
C ARG A 246 -9.73 26.21 -15.65
N GLU A 247 -9.27 25.06 -16.13
CA GLU A 247 -9.69 24.42 -17.38
C GLU A 247 -10.96 23.57 -17.20
N GLY A 248 -11.61 23.64 -16.04
CA GLY A 248 -12.81 22.86 -15.74
C GLY A 248 -12.50 21.45 -15.28
N TYR A 249 -13.26 20.48 -15.76
CA TYR A 249 -13.05 19.05 -15.49
C TYR A 249 -13.11 18.30 -16.81
N TRP A 250 -12.49 17.13 -16.87
CA TRP A 250 -12.51 16.31 -18.07
C TRP A 250 -13.89 15.74 -18.33
N THR A 251 -14.36 15.89 -19.56
CA THR A 251 -15.73 15.55 -19.98
C THR A 251 -15.73 14.49 -21.06
N ALA A 252 -16.89 13.89 -21.30
CA ALA A 252 -17.09 12.96 -22.41
C ALA A 252 -16.73 13.57 -23.77
N GLU A 253 -16.95 14.88 -23.96
CA GLU A 253 -16.54 15.57 -25.19
C GLU A 253 -15.01 15.62 -25.35
N ASN A 254 -14.27 15.78 -24.24
CA ASN A 254 -12.82 15.73 -24.26
C ASN A 254 -12.32 14.34 -24.67
N VAL A 255 -12.90 13.27 -24.10
CA VAL A 255 -12.58 11.88 -24.49
C VAL A 255 -12.85 11.66 -25.97
N LEU A 256 -14.04 12.03 -26.46
CA LEU A 256 -14.40 11.86 -27.88
C LEU A 256 -13.46 12.64 -28.81
N ASN A 257 -13.08 13.86 -28.42
CA ASN A 257 -12.13 14.65 -29.20
C ASN A 257 -10.74 14.01 -29.21
N GLN A 258 -10.24 13.54 -28.06
CA GLN A 258 -8.93 12.88 -27.94
C GLN A 258 -8.89 11.59 -28.76
N ILE A 259 -9.97 10.80 -28.75
CA ILE A 259 -10.10 9.59 -29.57
C ILE A 259 -9.99 9.92 -31.06
N LYS A 260 -10.77 10.90 -31.54
CA LYS A 260 -10.85 11.24 -32.96
C LYS A 260 -9.59 11.91 -33.49
N THR A 261 -9.01 12.82 -32.71
CA THR A 261 -7.90 13.66 -33.17
C THR A 261 -6.52 13.08 -32.89
N LYS A 262 -6.41 12.18 -31.90
CA LYS A 262 -5.13 11.57 -31.52
C LYS A 262 -5.16 10.06 -31.57
N ALA A 263 -6.06 9.39 -30.82
CA ALA A 263 -5.95 7.95 -30.61
C ALA A 263 -6.12 7.15 -31.92
N ILE A 264 -7.18 7.40 -32.69
CA ILE A 264 -7.42 6.68 -33.96
C ILE A 264 -6.29 6.92 -34.96
N PRO A 265 -5.88 8.18 -35.28
CA PRO A 265 -4.79 8.42 -36.23
C PRO A 265 -3.46 7.77 -35.84
N ILE A 266 -3.11 7.78 -34.55
CA ILE A 266 -1.89 7.15 -34.06
C ILE A 266 -2.00 5.62 -34.18
N PHE A 267 -3.15 5.05 -33.81
CA PHE A 267 -3.38 3.62 -33.88
C PHE A 267 -3.31 3.08 -35.32
N GLU A 268 -3.92 3.77 -36.29
CA GLU A 268 -3.89 3.38 -37.71
C GLU A 268 -2.47 3.40 -38.31
N ILE A 269 -1.58 4.26 -37.81
CA ILE A 269 -0.17 4.27 -38.24
C ILE A 269 0.62 3.13 -37.62
N LEU A 270 0.36 2.82 -36.34
CA LEU A 270 1.06 1.74 -35.63
C LEU A 270 0.59 0.34 -36.08
N HIS A 271 -0.68 0.23 -36.50
CA HIS A 271 -1.33 -1.02 -36.85
C HIS A 271 -2.16 -0.88 -38.15
N PRO A 272 -1.51 -0.85 -39.33
CA PRO A 272 -2.16 -0.65 -40.63
C PRO A 272 -3.05 -1.82 -41.11
#